data_AF-A0A0G1DGA1-F1
#
_entry.id   AF-A0A0G1DGA1-F1
#
_cell.length_a   1.000
_cell.length_b   1.000
_cell.length_c   1.000
_cell.angle_alpha   90.00
_cell.angle_beta   90.00
_cell.angle_gamma   90.00
#
_symmetry.space_group_name_H-M   'P 1'
#
loop_
_entity.id
_entity.type
_entity.pdbx_description
1 polymer ?
#
loop_
_entity_poly.entity_id
_entity_poly.type
_entity_poly.pdbx_seq_one_letter_code
_entity_poly.pdbx_strand_id
1 'polypeptide(L)'
;MKQKSSNPGFTLIEILIVVALLGALTIGLLATLDPFQQIRKGADSARRTMASDLYRAFIAYQATKGSFPWTADVPATLANDTSMTDGTTGYITALVNSGELKSNFITAAGSNLGKLYVTSTDTAGVYDLNVCYLPESKSFANDPAAIYDSAGADGLTCIANGLGSDTCYICIK
;
A
#
# COMPACT_ATOMS: atom_id res chain seq x y z
N MET A 1 -6.45 17.68 -66.23
CA MET A 1 -6.87 18.78 -65.34
C MET A 1 -6.20 18.56 -63.98
N LYS A 2 -5.30 19.45 -63.56
CA LYS A 2 -4.58 19.37 -62.27
C LYS A 2 -5.35 20.17 -61.21
N GLN A 3 -5.94 19.49 -60.25
CA GLN A 3 -6.62 20.08 -59.08
C GLN A 3 -5.55 20.67 -58.13
N LYS A 4 -5.62 21.98 -57.85
CA LYS A 4 -4.74 22.68 -56.91
C LYS A 4 -5.35 22.60 -55.53
N SER A 5 -4.77 21.78 -54.65
CA SER A 5 -5.13 21.70 -53.23
C SER A 5 -4.71 22.98 -52.52
N SER A 6 -5.67 23.76 -52.01
CA SER A 6 -5.43 24.83 -51.06
C SER A 6 -5.62 24.28 -49.65
N ASN A 7 -4.55 24.06 -48.91
CA ASN A 7 -4.62 23.76 -47.49
C ASN A 7 -4.88 25.10 -46.77
N PRO A 8 -6.05 25.32 -46.15
CA PRO A 8 -6.28 26.52 -45.36
C PRO A 8 -5.33 26.50 -44.15
N GLY A 9 -4.50 27.53 -44.03
CA GLY A 9 -3.66 27.75 -42.85
C GLY A 9 -4.51 28.30 -41.70
N PHE A 10 -4.25 27.85 -40.48
CA PHE A 10 -4.87 28.39 -39.26
C PHE A 10 -4.60 29.90 -39.13
N THR A 11 -5.60 30.67 -38.73
CA THR A 11 -5.43 32.09 -38.46
C THR A 11 -4.73 32.31 -37.11
N LEU A 12 -4.00 33.42 -36.99
CA LEU A 12 -3.33 33.79 -35.73
C LEU A 12 -4.32 33.92 -34.56
N ILE A 13 -5.55 34.39 -34.84
CA ILE A 13 -6.58 34.56 -33.81
C ILE A 13 -7.15 33.23 -33.34
N GLU A 14 -7.29 32.24 -34.24
CA GLU A 14 -7.72 30.89 -33.86
C GLU A 14 -6.71 30.25 -32.91
N ILE A 15 -5.42 30.35 -33.19
CA ILE A 15 -4.40 29.79 -32.30
C ILE A 15 -4.40 30.49 -30.94
N LEU A 16 -4.56 31.82 -30.91
CA LEU A 16 -4.56 32.60 -29.67
C LEU A 16 -5.75 32.25 -28.76
N ILE A 17 -6.95 32.12 -29.33
CA ILE A 17 -8.13 31.71 -28.57
C ILE A 17 -7.97 30.27 -28.06
N VAL A 18 -7.42 29.37 -28.89
CA VAL A 18 -7.22 27.97 -28.50
C VAL A 18 -6.22 27.86 -27.35
N VAL A 19 -5.08 28.56 -27.37
CA VAL A 19 -4.12 28.49 -26.25
C VAL A 19 -4.69 29.13 -24.97
N ALA A 20 -5.50 30.18 -25.09
CA ALA A 20 -6.19 30.77 -23.95
C ALA A 20 -7.21 29.80 -23.34
N LEU A 21 -8.01 29.13 -24.17
CA LEU A 21 -9.00 28.13 -23.73
C LEU A 21 -8.33 26.89 -23.13
N LEU A 22 -7.29 26.35 -23.78
CA LEU A 22 -6.53 25.23 -23.27
C LEU A 22 -5.83 25.57 -21.95
N GLY A 23 -5.29 26.78 -21.82
CA GLY A 23 -4.70 27.27 -20.57
C GLY A 23 -5.72 27.33 -19.43
N ALA A 24 -6.89 27.93 -19.68
CA ALA A 24 -7.96 28.06 -18.69
C ALA A 24 -8.50 26.70 -18.21
N LEU A 25 -8.72 25.76 -19.15
CA LEU A 25 -9.17 24.40 -18.82
C LEU A 25 -8.14 23.63 -17.98
N THR A 26 -6.86 23.79 -18.30
CA THR A 26 -5.77 23.09 -17.58
C THR A 26 -5.68 23.56 -16.13
N ILE A 27 -5.79 24.88 -15.88
CA ILE A 27 -5.76 25.44 -14.52
C ILE A 27 -6.99 24.99 -13.71
N GLY A 28 -8.17 24.98 -14.33
CA GLY A 28 -9.41 24.52 -13.68
C GLY A 28 -9.34 23.05 -13.25
N LEU A 29 -8.76 22.17 -14.09
CA LEU A 29 -8.59 20.76 -13.75
C LEU A 29 -7.63 20.56 -12.57
N LEU A 30 -6.48 21.25 -12.57
CA LEU A 30 -5.49 21.18 -11.50
C LEU A 30 -6.02 21.73 -10.16
N ALA A 31 -6.97 22.67 -10.18
CA ALA A 31 -7.59 23.19 -8.96
C ALA A 31 -8.51 22.17 -8.26
N THR A 32 -9.00 21.15 -8.99
CA THR A 32 -9.92 20.14 -8.44
C THR A 32 -9.26 18.83 -8.07
N LEU A 33 -8.12 18.51 -8.68
CA LEU A 33 -7.36 17.29 -8.41
C LEU A 33 -6.14 17.62 -7.57
N ASP A 34 -6.04 17.03 -6.37
CA ASP A 34 -4.78 16.99 -5.62
C ASP A 34 -3.95 15.79 -6.15
N PRO A 35 -2.96 16.02 -7.05
CA PRO A 35 -2.20 14.93 -7.66
C PRO A 35 -1.42 14.12 -6.62
N PHE A 36 -1.00 14.78 -5.53
CA PHE A 36 -0.25 14.11 -4.47
C PHE A 36 -1.14 13.16 -3.66
N GLN A 37 -2.41 13.50 -3.44
CA GLN A 37 -3.35 12.58 -2.80
C GLN A 37 -3.62 11.34 -3.66
N GLN A 38 -3.68 11.48 -4.98
CA GLN A 38 -3.85 10.32 -5.86
C GLN A 38 -2.64 9.38 -5.83
N ILE A 39 -1.42 9.94 -5.80
CA ILE A 39 -0.18 9.14 -5.65
C ILE A 39 -0.18 8.40 -4.30
N ARG A 40 -0.49 9.10 -3.20
CA ARG A 40 -0.57 8.48 -1.86
C ARG A 40 -1.63 7.38 -1.82
N LYS A 41 -2.79 7.60 -2.45
CA LYS A 41 -3.86 6.61 -2.55
C LYS A 41 -3.42 5.38 -3.34
N GLY A 42 -2.68 5.56 -4.43
CA GLY A 42 -2.07 4.47 -5.18
C GLY A 42 -1.06 3.69 -4.32
N ALA A 43 -0.21 4.39 -3.56
CA ALA A 43 0.74 3.77 -2.65
C ALA A 43 0.07 2.97 -1.53
N ASP A 44 -1.00 3.50 -0.92
CA ASP A 44 -1.78 2.78 0.11
C ASP A 44 -2.47 1.55 -0.46
N SER A 45 -3.01 1.65 -1.69
CA SER A 45 -3.60 0.50 -2.37
C SER A 45 -2.55 -0.60 -2.60
N ALA A 46 -1.32 -0.22 -2.98
CA ALA A 46 -0.23 -1.16 -3.14
C ALA A 46 0.16 -1.81 -1.80
N ARG A 47 0.24 -1.03 -0.71
CA ARG A 47 0.50 -1.55 0.65
C ARG A 47 -0.58 -2.51 1.12
N ARG A 48 -1.86 -2.21 0.86
CA ARG A 48 -2.98 -3.11 1.20
C ARG A 48 -2.84 -4.46 0.50
N THR A 49 -2.50 -4.44 -0.78
CA THR A 49 -2.24 -5.68 -1.55
C THR A 49 -1.04 -6.44 -0.97
N MET A 50 0.08 -5.76 -0.72
CA MET A 50 1.27 -6.40 -0.12
C MET A 50 0.99 -6.97 1.27
N ALA A 51 0.22 -6.28 2.11
CA ALA A 51 -0.20 -6.75 3.43
C ALA A 51 -1.05 -8.02 3.31
N SER A 52 -2.02 -8.04 2.37
CA SER A 52 -2.82 -9.23 2.09
C SER A 52 -1.99 -10.40 1.54
N ASP A 53 -1.03 -10.13 0.67
CA ASP A 53 -0.16 -11.17 0.11
C ASP A 53 0.73 -11.80 1.19
N LEU A 54 1.32 -10.99 2.08
CA LEU A 54 2.09 -11.49 3.23
C LEU A 54 1.21 -12.29 4.19
N TYR A 55 0.07 -11.73 4.60
CA TYR A 55 -0.85 -12.41 5.50
C TYR A 55 -1.25 -13.78 4.94
N ARG A 56 -1.69 -13.83 3.68
CA ARG A 56 -2.09 -15.09 3.03
C ARG A 56 -0.94 -16.08 2.92
N ALA A 57 0.26 -15.62 2.59
CA ALA A 57 1.43 -16.49 2.47
C ALA A 57 1.85 -17.07 3.83
N PHE A 58 1.79 -16.29 4.91
CA PHE A 58 2.03 -16.81 6.26
C PHE A 58 0.97 -17.83 6.69
N ILE A 59 -0.32 -17.56 6.45
CA ILE A 59 -1.40 -18.53 6.73
C ILE A 59 -1.22 -19.81 5.89
N ALA A 60 -0.88 -19.69 4.61
CA ALA A 60 -0.61 -20.84 3.74
C ALA A 60 0.58 -21.65 4.25
N TYR A 61 1.68 -20.99 4.64
CA TYR A 61 2.84 -21.64 5.25
C TYR A 61 2.47 -22.39 6.53
N GLN A 62 1.69 -21.77 7.42
CA GLN A 62 1.21 -22.43 8.62
C GLN A 62 0.38 -23.67 8.29
N ALA A 63 -0.50 -23.58 7.29
CA ALA A 63 -1.32 -24.71 6.85
C ALA A 63 -0.50 -25.85 6.24
N THR A 64 0.60 -25.57 5.53
CA THR A 64 1.44 -26.59 4.87
C THR A 64 2.54 -27.15 5.76
N LYS A 65 3.06 -26.36 6.71
CA LYS A 65 4.18 -26.74 7.62
C LYS A 65 3.74 -27.05 9.04
N GLY A 66 2.49 -26.77 9.40
CA GLY A 66 1.95 -26.95 10.75
C GLY A 66 2.44 -25.93 11.77
N SER A 67 3.23 -24.95 11.37
CA SER A 67 3.75 -23.86 12.21
C SER A 67 4.14 -22.68 11.34
N PHE A 68 4.18 -21.48 11.93
CA PHE A 68 4.76 -20.31 11.29
C PHE A 68 6.29 -20.43 11.18
N PRO A 69 6.96 -19.63 10.33
CA PRO A 69 8.42 -19.70 10.18
C PRO A 69 9.21 -19.14 11.39
N TRP A 70 8.54 -18.52 12.35
CA TRP A 70 9.12 -18.05 13.61
C TRP A 70 8.93 -19.04 14.76
N THR A 71 9.83 -18.98 15.75
CA THR A 71 9.82 -19.85 16.93
C THR A 71 9.27 -19.20 18.20
N ALA A 72 8.92 -17.92 18.14
CA ALA A 72 8.38 -17.13 19.25
C ALA A 72 7.47 -16.03 18.68
N ASP A 73 6.74 -15.36 19.57
CA ASP A 73 5.92 -14.21 19.21
C ASP A 73 6.73 -13.18 18.43
N VAL A 74 6.10 -12.68 17.37
CA VAL A 74 6.62 -11.59 16.56
C VAL A 74 5.96 -10.31 17.08
N PRO A 75 6.68 -9.42 17.78
CA PRO A 75 6.14 -8.10 18.12
C PRO A 75 5.95 -7.29 16.84
N ALA A 76 5.38 -6.07 16.91
CA ALA A 76 5.20 -5.20 15.74
C ALA A 76 6.53 -4.91 15.03
N THR A 77 6.90 -5.78 14.10
CA THR A 77 8.21 -5.86 13.46
C THR A 77 8.05 -5.42 12.03
N LEU A 78 8.93 -4.52 11.58
CA LEU A 78 8.88 -4.08 10.20
C LEU A 78 9.17 -5.23 9.24
N ALA A 79 8.42 -5.34 8.15
CA ALA A 79 8.57 -6.43 7.21
C ALA A 79 9.92 -6.39 6.45
N ASN A 80 10.67 -5.29 6.51
CA ASN A 80 12.03 -5.18 5.98
C ASN A 80 13.12 -5.43 7.03
N ASP A 81 12.76 -5.79 8.26
CA ASP A 81 13.73 -6.16 9.29
C ASP A 81 14.57 -7.36 8.86
N THR A 82 15.78 -7.48 9.40
CA THR A 82 16.66 -8.62 9.14
C THR A 82 16.01 -9.95 9.51
N SER A 83 15.26 -10.05 10.61
CA SER A 83 14.51 -11.25 10.99
C SER A 83 13.45 -11.65 9.96
N MET A 84 12.97 -10.70 9.17
CA MET A 84 11.98 -10.95 8.11
C MET A 84 12.64 -11.30 6.78
N THR A 85 13.77 -10.67 6.45
CA THR A 85 14.31 -10.66 5.07
C THR A 85 15.70 -11.28 4.91
N ASP A 86 16.35 -11.74 5.98
CA ASP A 86 17.63 -12.43 5.88
C ASP A 86 17.54 -13.61 4.89
N GLY A 87 18.46 -13.68 3.94
CA GLY A 87 18.46 -14.68 2.86
C GLY A 87 18.61 -16.12 3.36
N THR A 88 19.12 -16.31 4.58
CA THR A 88 19.36 -17.62 5.18
C THR A 88 18.32 -18.01 6.22
N THR A 89 17.71 -17.05 6.91
CA THR A 89 16.84 -17.30 8.08
C THR A 89 15.59 -16.42 8.15
N GLY A 90 15.41 -15.48 7.22
CA GLY A 90 14.32 -14.53 7.24
C GLY A 90 12.96 -15.19 7.07
N TYR A 91 11.97 -14.75 7.85
CA TYR A 91 10.62 -15.33 7.82
C TYR A 91 9.92 -15.18 6.47
N ILE A 92 10.05 -14.03 5.81
CA ILE A 92 9.52 -13.81 4.45
C ILE A 92 10.32 -14.62 3.43
N THR A 93 11.63 -14.75 3.63
CA THR A 93 12.48 -15.62 2.80
C THR A 93 12.04 -17.09 2.89
N ALA A 94 11.62 -17.55 4.06
CA ALA A 94 11.07 -18.90 4.23
C ALA A 94 9.77 -19.10 3.45
N LEU A 95 8.91 -18.08 3.36
CA LEU A 95 7.71 -18.12 2.50
C LEU A 95 8.06 -18.23 1.02
N VAL A 96 9.09 -17.49 0.59
CA VAL A 96 9.59 -17.56 -0.80
C VAL A 96 10.15 -18.95 -1.10
N ASN A 97 10.99 -19.49 -0.21
CA ASN A 97 11.64 -20.78 -0.40
C ASN A 97 10.65 -21.96 -0.36
N SER A 98 9.54 -21.82 0.35
CA SER A 98 8.46 -22.81 0.39
C SER A 98 7.46 -22.68 -0.77
N GLY A 99 7.57 -21.61 -1.57
CA GLY A 99 6.67 -21.36 -2.71
C GLY A 99 5.34 -20.70 -2.34
N GLU A 100 5.15 -20.32 -1.08
CA GLU A 100 3.93 -19.66 -0.58
C GLU A 100 3.90 -18.16 -0.94
N LEU A 101 5.08 -17.58 -1.25
CA LEU A 101 5.23 -16.21 -1.72
C LEU A 101 6.08 -16.16 -2.99
N LYS A 102 5.76 -15.23 -3.90
CA LYS A 102 6.52 -15.07 -5.15
C LYS A 102 7.98 -14.68 -4.87
N SER A 103 8.91 -15.27 -5.63
CA SER A 103 10.36 -15.05 -5.45
C SER A 103 10.82 -13.61 -5.65
N ASN A 104 10.10 -12.81 -6.44
CA ASN A 104 10.39 -11.41 -6.66
C ASN A 104 9.66 -10.47 -5.68
N PHE A 105 8.93 -10.98 -4.68
CA PHE A 105 8.09 -10.17 -3.79
C PHE A 105 8.89 -9.08 -3.07
N ILE A 106 10.02 -9.43 -2.43
CA ILE A 106 10.85 -8.46 -1.68
C ILE A 106 11.34 -7.34 -2.60
N THR A 107 11.83 -7.70 -3.79
CA THR A 107 12.29 -6.72 -4.79
C THR A 107 11.14 -5.85 -5.32
N ALA A 108 9.96 -6.44 -5.56
CA ALA A 108 8.79 -5.72 -6.04
C ALA A 108 8.18 -4.79 -4.97
N ALA A 109 8.25 -5.18 -3.70
CA ALA A 109 7.80 -4.37 -2.58
C ALA A 109 8.70 -3.16 -2.35
N GLY A 110 10.02 -3.32 -2.53
CA GLY A 110 11.00 -2.25 -2.40
C GLY A 110 10.87 -1.53 -1.05
N SER A 111 10.81 -0.19 -1.08
CA SER A 111 10.67 0.62 0.13
C SER A 111 9.31 0.51 0.82
N ASN A 112 8.28 -0.04 0.16
CA ASN A 112 6.99 -0.27 0.81
C ASN A 112 7.05 -1.40 1.84
N LEU A 113 8.03 -2.30 1.73
CA LEU A 113 8.21 -3.39 2.69
C LEU A 113 8.49 -2.84 4.11
N GLY A 114 9.30 -1.78 4.20
CA GLY A 114 9.57 -1.08 5.46
C GLY A 114 8.43 -0.18 5.96
N LYS A 115 7.23 -0.31 5.39
CA LYS A 115 6.01 0.39 5.83
C LYS A 115 4.92 -0.58 6.32
N LEU A 116 5.25 -1.86 6.34
CA LEU A 116 4.39 -2.93 6.81
C LEU A 116 4.94 -3.41 8.15
N TYR A 117 4.06 -3.55 9.13
CA TYR A 117 4.32 -4.22 10.39
C TYR A 117 3.72 -5.61 10.34
N VAL A 118 4.48 -6.60 10.79
CA VAL A 118 4.00 -7.97 11.01
C VAL A 118 4.01 -8.19 12.51
N THR A 119 2.90 -8.69 13.02
CA THR A 119 2.74 -9.15 14.40
C THR A 119 2.21 -10.58 14.40
N SER A 120 2.71 -11.41 15.29
CA SER A 120 2.12 -12.71 15.56
C SER A 120 2.23 -13.01 17.04
N THR A 121 1.11 -13.31 17.68
CA THR A 121 1.07 -13.75 19.09
C THR A 121 0.48 -15.14 19.18
N ASP A 122 1.08 -15.99 20.00
CA ASP A 122 0.57 -17.31 20.35
C ASP A 122 -0.10 -17.26 21.72
N THR A 123 -1.43 -17.36 21.75
CA THR A 123 -2.19 -17.53 22.99
C THR A 123 -2.72 -18.95 23.05
N ALA A 124 -2.00 -19.81 23.78
CA ALA A 124 -2.38 -21.21 24.04
C ALA A 124 -2.63 -22.05 22.76
N GLY A 125 -1.78 -21.87 21.75
CA GLY A 125 -1.86 -22.57 20.46
C GLY A 125 -2.79 -21.90 19.45
N VAL A 126 -3.38 -20.76 19.80
CA VAL A 126 -4.14 -19.90 18.88
C VAL A 126 -3.24 -18.74 18.48
N TYR A 127 -2.88 -18.71 17.21
CA TYR A 127 -2.07 -17.64 16.66
C TYR A 127 -2.94 -16.50 16.15
N ASP A 128 -2.68 -15.27 16.60
CA ASP A 128 -3.21 -14.05 16.02
C ASP A 128 -2.13 -13.42 15.12
N LEU A 129 -2.30 -13.50 13.80
CA LEU A 129 -1.39 -12.92 12.81
C LEU A 129 -1.98 -11.61 12.31
N ASN A 130 -1.21 -10.53 12.36
CA ASN A 130 -1.63 -9.24 11.87
C ASN A 130 -0.57 -8.68 10.92
N VAL A 131 -1.00 -8.13 9.78
CA VAL A 131 -0.13 -7.36 8.88
C VAL A 131 -0.70 -5.96 8.70
N CYS A 132 -0.03 -4.97 9.26
CA CYS A 132 -0.53 -3.60 9.42
C CYS A 132 0.28 -2.60 8.59
N TYR A 133 -0.36 -1.55 8.10
CA TYR A 133 0.34 -0.41 7.49
C TYR A 133 -0.32 0.90 7.90
N LEU A 134 0.49 1.96 7.98
CA LEU A 134 0.00 3.32 8.20
C LEU A 134 -0.43 3.91 6.83
N PRO A 135 -1.72 4.23 6.64
CA PRO A 135 -2.17 4.90 5.44
C PRO A 135 -1.60 6.31 5.35
N GLU A 136 -1.19 6.71 4.14
CA GLU A 136 -0.73 8.05 3.87
C GLU A 136 -1.85 8.91 3.28
N SER A 137 -2.71 8.37 2.42
CA SER A 137 -3.78 9.15 1.79
C SER A 137 -4.88 9.50 2.79
N LYS A 138 -5.49 10.68 2.62
CA LYS A 138 -6.65 11.09 3.43
C LYS A 138 -7.81 10.10 3.31
N SER A 139 -7.99 9.50 2.14
CA SER A 139 -9.06 8.52 1.92
C SER A 139 -8.88 7.25 2.75
N PHE A 140 -7.65 6.74 2.87
CA PHE A 140 -7.40 5.52 3.66
C PHE A 140 -7.27 5.85 5.15
N ALA A 141 -6.75 7.03 5.51
CA ALA A 141 -6.70 7.47 6.89
C ALA A 141 -8.10 7.66 7.52
N ASN A 142 -9.11 8.00 6.70
CA ASN A 142 -10.52 8.08 7.12
C ASN A 142 -11.31 6.80 6.79
N ASP A 143 -10.65 5.72 6.38
CA ASP A 143 -11.31 4.43 6.15
C ASP A 143 -11.75 3.86 7.52
N PRO A 144 -12.97 3.31 7.65
CA PRO A 144 -13.42 2.67 8.89
C PRO A 144 -12.52 1.54 9.39
N ALA A 145 -11.68 0.95 8.53
CA ALA A 145 -10.69 -0.07 8.90
C ALA A 145 -9.40 0.52 9.50
N ALA A 146 -9.18 1.84 9.44
CA ALA A 146 -8.04 2.51 10.05
C ALA A 146 -8.28 2.76 11.55
N ILE A 147 -8.38 1.67 12.32
CA ILE A 147 -8.73 1.68 13.75
C ILE A 147 -7.67 1.03 14.63
N TYR A 148 -6.55 0.55 14.08
CA TYR A 148 -5.58 -0.24 14.81
C TYR A 148 -4.31 0.55 15.16
N ASP A 149 -3.53 0.04 16.11
CA ASP A 149 -2.13 0.39 16.28
C ASP A 149 -1.22 -0.46 15.36
N SER A 150 0.10 -0.25 15.42
CA SER A 150 1.05 -1.01 14.59
C SER A 150 1.16 -2.49 14.95
N ALA A 151 0.66 -2.91 16.12
CA ALA A 151 0.61 -4.30 16.55
C ALA A 151 -0.69 -5.00 16.14
N GLY A 152 -1.69 -4.24 15.66
CA GLY A 152 -3.01 -4.75 15.34
C GLY A 152 -3.96 -4.78 16.53
N ALA A 153 -3.65 -4.13 17.66
CA ALA A 153 -4.63 -3.91 18.70
C ALA A 153 -5.53 -2.71 18.36
N ASP A 154 -6.73 -2.63 18.94
CA ASP A 154 -7.62 -1.50 18.72
C ASP A 154 -6.95 -0.20 19.21
N GLY A 155 -6.72 0.70 18.25
CA GLY A 155 -6.17 2.03 18.47
C GLY A 155 -7.18 2.89 19.21
N LEU A 156 -7.05 2.94 20.53
CA LEU A 156 -7.96 3.69 21.41
C LEU A 156 -8.03 5.19 21.08
N THR A 157 -7.10 5.72 20.29
CA THR A 157 -7.08 7.14 19.92
C THR A 157 -7.49 7.39 18.48
N CYS A 158 -8.01 6.42 17.74
CA CYS A 158 -8.25 6.59 16.31
C CYS A 158 -9.46 7.44 15.95
N ILE A 159 -9.38 8.20 14.85
CA ILE A 159 -10.47 9.07 14.38
C ILE A 159 -11.75 8.27 14.15
N ALA A 160 -11.63 7.07 13.59
CA ALA A 160 -12.76 6.16 13.40
C ALA A 160 -13.37 5.67 14.74
N ASN A 161 -12.62 5.74 15.85
CA ASN A 161 -13.10 5.50 17.22
C ASN A 161 -13.57 6.78 17.93
N GLY A 162 -13.70 7.90 17.20
CA GLY A 162 -14.20 9.19 17.72
C GLY A 162 -13.17 10.01 18.49
N LEU A 163 -11.89 9.62 18.45
CA LEU A 163 -10.81 10.24 19.21
C LEU A 163 -9.75 10.70 18.19
N GLY A 164 -9.35 11.97 18.19
CA GLY A 164 -8.73 12.62 17.02
C GLY A 164 -7.25 12.34 16.74
N SER A 165 -6.76 11.09 16.75
CA SER A 165 -5.35 10.78 16.40
C SER A 165 -5.13 10.61 14.89
N ASP A 166 -4.00 11.13 14.42
CA ASP A 166 -3.51 10.97 13.04
C ASP A 166 -2.76 9.65 12.80
N THR A 167 -2.55 8.82 13.83
CA THR A 167 -1.74 7.58 13.75
C THR A 167 -2.60 6.34 13.93
N CYS A 168 -3.23 5.90 12.84
CA CYS A 168 -4.12 4.76 12.83
C CYS A 168 -3.80 3.83 11.67
N TYR A 169 -3.54 2.58 12.00
CA TYR A 169 -3.13 1.55 11.06
C TYR A 169 -4.35 0.80 10.53
N ILE A 170 -4.21 0.33 9.30
CA ILE A 170 -5.10 -0.67 8.72
C ILE A 170 -4.37 -2.00 8.80
N CYS A 171 -5.02 -3.01 9.38
CA CYS A 171 -4.46 -4.33 9.55
C CYS A 171 -5.25 -5.38 8.78
N ILE A 172 -4.54 -6.32 8.17
CA ILE A 172 -5.09 -7.59 7.69
C ILE A 172 -4.92 -8.59 8.84
N LYS A 173 -6.03 -9.20 9.26
CA LYS A 173 -6.13 -10.14 10.37
C LYS A 173 -6.92 -11.36 9.93
#